data_AF-A0A368FMM3-F1
#
_entry.id   AF-A0A368FMM3-F1
#
_cell.length_a   1.000
_cell.length_b   1.000
_cell.length_c   1.000
_cell.angle_alpha   90.00
_cell.angle_beta   90.00
_cell.angle_gamma   90.00
#
_symmetry.space_group_name_H-M   'P 1'
#
loop_
_entity.id
_entity.type
_entity.pdbx_description
1 polymer ?
#
loop_
_entity_poly.entity_id
_entity_poly.type
_entity_poly.pdbx_seq_one_letter_code
_entity_poly.pdbx_strand_id
1 'polypeptide(L)'
;MDNPKNAYSSPSLRLSIKLWSWGTAWGTCDWSPVPTLGLLNDLDACEHGIKCPVPTGRQTMDVTVDFTKFSMILRLLKDDAPYQFQYELHDKTSGDSSCIAAQARARTK
;
A
#
# COMPACT_ATOMS: atom_id res chain seq x y z
N MET A 1 5.55 2.65 13.17
CA MET A 1 4.33 2.11 13.81
C MET A 1 4.60 1.87 15.28
N ASP A 2 3.58 1.95 16.12
CA ASP A 2 3.66 1.47 17.50
C ASP A 2 2.86 0.16 17.60
N ASN A 3 3.55 -0.93 17.91
CA ASN A 3 3.00 -2.28 17.94
C ASN A 3 3.11 -2.88 19.35
N PRO A 4 2.18 -2.58 20.26
CA PRO A 4 2.39 -2.84 21.68
C PRO A 4 2.29 -4.33 22.09
N LYS A 5 1.74 -5.23 21.25
CA LYS A 5 1.21 -6.52 21.73
C LYS A 5 1.71 -7.76 21.00
N ASN A 6 1.87 -7.73 19.68
CA ASN A 6 2.06 -8.95 18.88
C ASN A 6 3.31 -8.85 18.01
N ALA A 7 4.02 -9.95 17.76
CA ALA A 7 5.02 -9.99 16.69
C ALA A 7 4.32 -10.42 15.40
N TYR A 8 4.55 -9.71 14.28
CA TYR A 8 3.92 -10.02 13.00
C TYR A 8 4.91 -10.70 12.05
N SER A 9 4.49 -11.77 11.38
CA SER A 9 5.35 -12.51 10.45
C SER A 9 4.56 -13.15 9.32
N SER A 10 5.29 -13.66 8.34
CA SER A 10 4.73 -14.53 7.31
C SER A 10 4.20 -15.82 7.95
N PRO A 11 3.12 -16.42 7.41
CA PRO A 11 2.31 -15.96 6.28
C PRO A 11 1.08 -15.14 6.70
N SER A 12 1.02 -14.74 7.98
CA SER A 12 -0.17 -14.12 8.59
C SER A 12 -0.26 -12.63 8.29
N LEU A 13 0.87 -11.92 8.22
CA LEU A 13 0.89 -10.50 7.92
C LEU A 13 0.65 -10.27 6.43
N ARG A 14 -0.51 -9.70 6.11
CA ARG A 14 -0.97 -9.43 4.75
C ARG A 14 -0.85 -7.96 4.41
N LEU A 15 -0.47 -7.69 3.17
CA LEU A 15 -0.34 -6.38 2.58
C LEU A 15 -1.41 -6.19 1.50
N SER A 16 -2.15 -5.10 1.59
CA SER A 16 -2.95 -4.59 0.47
C SER A 16 -2.57 -3.15 0.16
N ILE A 17 -2.37 -2.86 -1.12
CA ILE A 17 -2.04 -1.53 -1.61
C ILE A 17 -3.21 -1.02 -2.45
N LYS A 18 -3.80 0.10 -2.04
CA LYS A 18 -4.85 0.79 -2.79
C LYS A 18 -4.29 2.08 -3.39
N LEU A 19 -4.62 2.29 -4.65
CA LEU A 19 -4.26 3.49 -5.40
C LEU A 19 -5.53 4.27 -5.72
N TRP A 20 -5.45 5.58 -5.58
CA TRP A 20 -6.53 6.49 -5.92
C TRP A 20 -6.01 7.62 -6.78
N SER A 21 -6.76 8.01 -7.79
CA SER A 21 -6.49 9.20 -8.61
C SER A 21 -7.41 10.34 -8.21
N TRP A 22 -6.89 11.56 -8.20
CA TRP A 22 -7.69 12.75 -7.96
C TRP A 22 -8.41 13.20 -9.24
N GLY A 23 -9.70 13.45 -9.13
CA GLY A 23 -10.51 13.97 -10.22
C GLY A 23 -11.16 12.88 -11.06
N THR A 24 -12.37 13.15 -11.57
CA THR A 24 -13.05 12.26 -12.54
C THR A 24 -13.11 12.90 -13.93
N ALA A 25 -13.40 12.08 -14.95
CA ALA A 25 -13.67 12.56 -16.32
C ALA A 25 -14.83 13.56 -16.39
N TRP A 26 -15.67 13.61 -15.36
CA TRP A 26 -16.84 14.50 -15.24
C TRP A 26 -16.55 15.76 -14.40
N GLY A 27 -15.29 15.99 -14.02
CA GLY A 27 -14.86 17.20 -13.30
C GLY A 27 -15.16 17.21 -11.80
N THR A 28 -15.46 16.07 -11.19
CA THR A 28 -15.64 16.02 -9.73
C THR A 28 -14.29 16.08 -9.00
N CYS A 29 -14.25 16.75 -7.85
CA CYS A 29 -13.07 16.85 -6.98
C CYS A 29 -13.09 15.78 -5.90
N ASP A 30 -12.85 14.53 -6.28
CA ASP A 30 -12.85 13.39 -5.36
C ASP A 30 -11.78 12.35 -5.74
N TRP A 31 -11.42 11.50 -4.77
CA TRP A 31 -10.53 10.36 -4.96
C TRP A 31 -11.30 9.19 -5.56
N SER A 32 -10.89 8.75 -6.75
CA SER A 32 -11.46 7.57 -7.41
C SER A 32 -10.46 6.42 -7.38
N PRO A 33 -10.91 5.17 -7.11
CA PRO A 33 -10.01 4.04 -7.04
C PRO A 33 -9.42 3.73 -8.41
N VAL A 34 -8.10 3.53 -8.47
CA VAL A 34 -7.43 3.02 -9.66
C VAL A 34 -7.59 1.50 -9.68
N PRO A 35 -8.13 0.89 -10.76
CA PRO A 35 -8.35 -0.54 -10.82
C PRO A 35 -7.02 -1.30 -10.94
N THR A 36 -6.58 -1.89 -9.83
CA THR A 36 -5.38 -2.74 -9.77
C THR A 36 -5.68 -4.20 -10.13
N LEU A 37 -6.96 -4.53 -10.37
CA LEU A 37 -7.45 -5.88 -10.70
C LEU A 37 -7.03 -6.96 -9.68
N GLY A 38 -6.87 -6.56 -8.41
CA GLY A 38 -6.50 -7.47 -7.32
C GLY A 38 -5.00 -7.80 -7.24
N LEU A 39 -4.18 -7.32 -8.18
CA LEU A 39 -2.72 -7.58 -8.18
C LEU A 39 -1.99 -7.08 -6.94
N LEU A 40 -2.59 -6.12 -6.24
CA LEU A 40 -2.02 -5.45 -5.08
C LEU A 40 -2.71 -5.82 -3.76
N ASN A 41 -3.57 -6.85 -3.74
CA ASN A 41 -4.37 -7.21 -2.58
C ASN A 41 -3.91 -8.53 -1.94
N ASP A 42 -4.01 -8.62 -0.62
CA ASP A 42 -3.75 -9.84 0.20
C ASP A 42 -2.38 -10.51 -0.02
N LEU A 43 -1.37 -9.69 -0.37
CA LEU A 43 0.01 -10.12 -0.58
C LEU A 43 0.66 -10.51 0.76
N ASP A 44 1.66 -11.39 0.75
CA ASP A 44 2.48 -11.62 1.94
C ASP A 44 3.36 -10.38 2.18
N ALA A 45 3.15 -9.67 3.29
CA ALA A 45 3.86 -8.43 3.55
C ALA A 45 5.38 -8.64 3.66
N CYS A 46 5.81 -9.79 4.15
CA CYS A 46 7.21 -10.12 4.39
C CYS A 46 7.97 -10.41 3.08
N GLU A 47 7.27 -10.94 2.07
CA GLU A 47 7.82 -11.14 0.73
C GLU A 47 7.76 -9.87 -0.13
N HIS A 48 6.96 -8.89 0.30
CA HIS A 48 6.66 -7.67 -0.44
C HIS A 48 7.13 -6.38 0.26
N GLY A 49 8.28 -6.45 0.94
CA GLY A 49 9.05 -5.26 1.37
C GLY A 49 9.02 -4.95 2.85
N ILE A 50 8.22 -5.66 3.67
CA ILE A 50 8.29 -5.55 5.12
C ILE A 50 9.36 -6.48 5.68
N LYS A 51 10.30 -5.93 6.44
CA LYS A 51 11.29 -6.74 7.16
C LYS A 51 10.60 -7.47 8.31
N CYS A 52 10.45 -8.79 8.15
CA CYS A 52 9.83 -9.66 9.15
C CYS A 52 10.87 -10.47 9.95
N PRO A 53 10.51 -10.93 11.17
CA PRO A 53 9.29 -10.57 11.89
C PRO A 53 9.33 -9.10 12.30
N VAL A 54 8.15 -8.46 12.33
CA VAL A 54 7.98 -7.13 12.92
C VAL A 54 7.89 -7.31 14.43
N PRO A 55 8.87 -6.82 15.23
CA PRO A 55 8.82 -6.98 16.67
C PRO A 55 7.66 -6.19 17.30
N THR A 56 7.52 -6.28 18.62
CA THR A 56 6.68 -5.36 19.39
C THR A 56 7.39 -4.01 19.64
N GLY A 57 6.65 -3.02 20.13
CA GLY A 57 7.10 -1.68 20.45
C GLY A 57 7.07 -0.69 19.28
N ARG A 58 7.65 0.48 19.51
CA ARG A 58 7.75 1.56 18.52
C ARG A 58 8.88 1.29 17.54
N GLN A 59 8.57 1.36 16.25
CA GLN A 59 9.51 1.04 15.19
C GLN A 59 9.40 2.02 14.03
N THR A 60 10.57 2.30 13.45
CA THR A 60 10.70 2.96 12.16
C THR A 60 10.85 1.90 11.09
N MET A 61 10.05 1.98 10.04
CA MET A 61 10.06 1.04 8.93
C MET A 61 10.28 1.81 7.65
N ASP A 62 11.30 1.43 6.90
CA ASP A 62 11.49 1.88 5.54
C ASP A 62 10.68 0.96 4.62
N VAL A 63 9.65 1.51 4.00
CA VAL A 63 8.79 0.77 3.08
C VAL A 63 9.18 1.17 1.66
N THR A 64 9.71 0.22 0.90
CA THR A 64 9.98 0.39 -0.53
C THR A 64 8.95 -0.40 -1.33
N VAL A 65 8.15 0.31 -2.11
CA VAL A 65 7.14 -0.29 -2.98
C VAL A 65 7.69 -0.30 -4.40
N ASP A 66 8.08 -1.47 -4.86
CA ASP A 66 8.58 -1.65 -6.21
C ASP A 66 7.42 -1.87 -7.19
N PHE A 67 7.04 -0.81 -7.90
CA PHE A 67 6.00 -0.87 -8.92
C PHE A 67 6.46 -1.43 -10.27
N THR A 68 7.75 -1.73 -10.47
CA THR A 68 8.22 -2.28 -11.75
C THR A 68 7.58 -3.64 -12.05
N LYS A 69 7.33 -4.43 -11.00
CA LYS A 69 6.57 -5.69 -11.07
C LYS A 69 5.11 -5.49 -11.45
N PHE A 70 4.60 -4.27 -11.34
CA PHE A 70 3.23 -3.88 -11.64
C PHE A 70 3.18 -2.86 -12.79
N SER A 71 4.08 -3.00 -13.77
CA SER A 71 4.21 -2.09 -14.92
C SER A 71 2.90 -1.83 -15.67
N MET A 72 1.96 -2.77 -15.65
CA MET A 72 0.61 -2.58 -16.20
C MET A 72 -0.16 -1.47 -15.46
N ILE A 73 -0.06 -1.42 -14.13
CA ILE A 73 -0.71 -0.38 -13.31
C ILE A 73 -0.05 0.97 -13.57
N LEU A 74 1.28 1.03 -13.67
CA LEU A 74 2.00 2.27 -13.99
C LEU A 74 1.55 2.88 -15.32
N ARG A 75 1.21 2.05 -16.33
CA ARG A 75 0.67 2.52 -17.61
C ARG A 75 -0.72 3.15 -17.50
N LEU A 76 -1.47 2.86 -16.43
CA LEU A 76 -2.76 3.50 -16.15
C LEU A 76 -2.59 4.88 -15.48
N LEU A 77 -1.42 5.14 -14.89
CA LEU A 77 -1.18 6.39 -14.18
C LEU A 77 -0.74 7.49 -15.15
N LYS A 78 -1.44 8.62 -15.10
CA LYS A 78 -1.05 9.83 -15.81
C LYS A 78 0.19 10.42 -15.15
N ASP A 79 1.12 10.87 -15.97
CA ASP A 79 2.25 11.66 -15.51
C ASP A 79 1.76 12.98 -14.93
N ASP A 80 2.46 13.47 -13.91
CA ASP A 80 2.23 14.78 -13.28
C ASP A 80 0.81 14.96 -12.72
N ALA A 81 0.19 13.88 -12.22
CA ALA A 81 -1.15 13.89 -11.63
C ALA A 81 -1.13 13.52 -10.12
N PRO A 82 -2.12 13.97 -9.31
CA PRO A 82 -2.20 13.65 -7.89
C PRO A 82 -2.73 12.23 -7.68
N TYR A 83 -2.02 11.47 -6.85
CA TYR A 83 -2.40 10.13 -6.43
C TYR A 83 -2.38 10.00 -4.91
N GLN A 84 -3.31 9.21 -4.38
CA GLN A 84 -3.25 8.72 -3.02
C GLN A 84 -2.83 7.25 -3.05
N PHE A 85 -1.81 6.95 -2.27
CA PHE A 85 -1.31 5.62 -2.00
C PHE A 85 -1.73 5.22 -0.59
N GLN A 86 -2.37 4.07 -0.45
CA GLN A 86 -2.80 3.53 0.83
C GLN A 86 -2.19 2.15 1.03
N TYR A 87 -1.35 2.03 2.05
CA TYR A 87 -0.63 0.84 2.45
C TYR A 87 -1.31 0.23 3.67
N GLU A 88 -1.98 -0.91 3.47
CA GLU A 88 -2.74 -1.59 4.51
C GLU A 88 -2.02 -2.88 4.91
N LEU A 89 -1.71 -2.98 6.19
CA LEU A 89 -1.23 -4.22 6.80
C LEU A 89 -2.35 -4.83 7.64
N HIS A 90 -2.56 -6.12 7.49
CA HIS A 90 -3.54 -6.89 8.27
C HIS A 90 -2.92 -8.21 8.70
N ASP A 91 -2.79 -8.44 10.00
CA ASP A 91 -2.33 -9.72 10.52
C ASP A 91 -3.51 -10.66 10.74
N LYS A 92 -3.54 -11.78 10.00
CA LYS A 92 -4.63 -12.76 10.09
C LYS A 92 -4.65 -13.55 11.40
N THR A 93 -3.55 -13.56 12.17
CA THR A 93 -3.46 -14.32 13.43
C THR A 93 -3.97 -13.51 14.62
N SER A 94 -3.55 -12.26 14.76
CA SER A 94 -4.02 -11.38 15.83
C SER A 94 -5.30 -10.61 15.46
N GLY A 95 -5.58 -10.45 14.17
CA GLY A 95 -6.64 -9.58 13.65
C GLY A 95 -6.26 -8.10 13.62
N ASP A 96 -5.03 -7.75 14.02
CA ASP A 96 -4.57 -6.37 14.03
C ASP A 96 -4.47 -5.80 12.61
N SER A 97 -4.78 -4.52 12.48
CA SER A 97 -4.73 -3.82 11.20
C SER A 97 -4.06 -2.47 11.35
N SER A 98 -3.37 -2.04 10.30
CA SER A 98 -2.81 -0.71 10.22
C SER A 98 -2.86 -0.19 8.79
N CYS A 99 -3.03 1.12 8.67
CA CYS A 99 -3.18 1.79 7.40
C CYS A 99 -2.33 3.05 7.39
N ILE A 100 -1.52 3.20 6.35
CA ILE A 100 -0.77 4.43 6.07
C ILE A 100 -1.27 4.96 4.73
N ALA A 101 -1.76 6.18 4.71
CA ALA A 101 -2.10 6.89 3.49
C ALA A 101 -1.08 8.02 3.24
N ALA A 102 -0.58 8.09 2.01
CA ALA A 102 0.28 9.16 1.54
C ALA A 102 -0.28 9.69 0.21
N GLN A 103 -0.23 11.01 0.03
CA GLN A 103 -0.64 11.65 -1.22
C GLN A 103 0.59 12.28 -1.85
N ALA A 104 0.77 12.04 -3.15
CA ALA A 104 1.90 12.53 -3.90
C ALA A 104 1.51 12.77 -5.37
N ARG A 105 2.32 13.57 -6.06
CA ARG A 105 2.21 13.75 -7.51
C ARG A 105 3.09 12.72 -8.19
N ALA A 106 2.52 11.91 -9.08
CA ALA A 106 3.28 10.86 -9.77
C ALA A 106 4.17 11.45 -10.86
N ARG A 107 5.39 10.94 -10.95
CA ARG A 107 6.30 11.18 -12.07
C ARG A 107 6.50 9.86 -12.79
N THR A 108 5.96 9.71 -14.00
CA THR A 108 6.02 8.49 -14.80
C THR A 108 6.86 8.64 -16.06
N LYS A 109 7.43 9.84 -16.29
CA LYS A 109 8.35 10.18 -17.39
C LYS A 109 9.61 10.90 -16.92
#